data_AF-A0A1I4L9S3-F1
#
_entry.id   AF-A0A1I4L9S3-F1
#
_cell.length_a   1.000
_cell.length_b   1.000
_cell.length_c   1.000
_cell.angle_alpha   90.00
_cell.angle_beta   90.00
_cell.angle_gamma   90.00
#
_symmetry.space_group_name_H-M   'P 1'
#
loop_
_entity.id
_entity.type
_entity.pdbx_description
1 polymer ?
#
loop_
_entity_poly.entity_id
_entity_poly.type
_entity_poly.pdbx_seq_one_letter_code
_entity_poly.pdbx_strand_id
1 'polypeptide(L)'
;MIIKNALEQIEILVRNFKKENKIERLLCFSAVITILNRIEDITEEEKIPNYVIYKKDLLESCEKICELEDNSEDVGQLIGKALVAIRNLKSYQCFNVDNHHI
;
A
#
# COMPACT_ATOMS: atom_id res chain seq x y z
N MET A 1 1.07 17.07 1.33
CA MET A 1 -0.08 16.93 2.25
C MET A 1 -1.10 15.88 1.75
N ILE A 2 -1.36 15.79 0.44
CA ILE A 2 -2.35 14.86 -0.14
C ILE A 2 -1.93 13.37 -0.02
N ILE A 3 -0.68 13.04 -0.39
CA ILE A 3 -0.18 11.65 -0.38
C ILE A 3 -0.16 11.05 1.04
N LYS A 4 0.28 11.82 2.04
CA LYS A 4 0.34 11.33 3.42
C LYS A 4 -1.05 10.93 3.93
N ASN A 5 -2.07 11.75 3.68
CA ASN A 5 -3.45 11.45 4.07
C ASN A 5 -4.00 10.22 3.31
N ALA A 6 -3.64 10.06 2.03
CA ALA A 6 -4.00 8.89 1.24
C ALA A 6 -3.37 7.60 1.81
N LEU A 7 -2.09 7.63 2.18
CA LEU A 7 -1.40 6.50 2.82
C LEU A 7 -1.93 6.21 4.24
N GLU A 8 -2.43 7.21 4.96
CA GLU A 8 -3.16 7.00 6.23
C GLU A 8 -4.49 6.28 6.02
N GLN A 9 -5.24 6.62 4.97
CA GLN A 9 -6.47 5.91 4.63
C GLN A 9 -6.22 4.45 4.24
N ILE A 10 -5.18 4.18 3.44
CA ILE A 10 -4.75 2.82 3.10
C ILE A 10 -4.41 2.03 4.38
N GLU A 11 -3.70 2.65 5.34
CA GLU A 11 -3.38 2.00 6.60
C GLU A 11 -4.63 1.57 7.38
N ILE A 12 -5.64 2.44 7.45
CA ILE A 12 -6.90 2.13 8.13
C ILE A 12 -7.61 0.95 7.44
N LEU A 13 -7.69 0.95 6.11
CA LEU A 13 -8.29 -0.12 5.33
C LEU A 13 -7.59 -1.47 5.59
N VAL A 14 -6.26 -1.50 5.50
CA VAL A 14 -5.47 -2.72 5.73
C VAL A 14 -5.62 -3.26 7.14
N ARG A 15 -5.69 -2.38 8.17
CA ARG A 15 -5.93 -2.80 9.56
C ARG A 15 -7.29 -3.47 9.75
N ASN A 16 -8.28 -3.15 8.91
CA ASN A 16 -9.63 -3.69 9.03
C ASN A 16 -9.82 -5.04 8.34
N PHE A 17 -8.93 -5.44 7.42
CA PHE A 17 -9.02 -6.72 6.70
C PHE A 17 -9.23 -7.94 7.61
N LYS A 18 -8.61 -7.96 8.80
CA LYS A 18 -8.76 -9.07 9.75
C LYS A 18 -10.19 -9.25 10.25
N LYS A 19 -10.96 -8.16 10.33
CA LYS A 19 -12.32 -8.13 10.87
C LYS A 19 -13.38 -8.40 9.80
N GLU A 20 -13.01 -8.17 8.55
CA GLU A 20 -13.89 -8.18 7.41
C GLU A 20 -14.05 -9.58 6.80
N ASN A 21 -15.24 -9.84 6.27
CA ASN A 21 -15.51 -11.02 5.46
C ASN A 21 -14.88 -10.89 4.06
N LYS A 22 -14.93 -11.98 3.27
CA LYS A 22 -14.27 -12.00 1.93
C LYS A 22 -14.72 -10.87 1.01
N ILE A 23 -16.03 -10.56 0.97
CA ILE A 23 -16.56 -9.49 0.10
C ILE A 23 -16.05 -8.13 0.58
N GLU A 24 -16.10 -7.87 1.88
CA GLU A 24 -15.60 -6.63 2.48
C GLU A 24 -14.10 -6.44 2.23
N ARG A 25 -13.29 -7.49 2.38
CA ARG A 25 -11.84 -7.45 2.07
C ARG A 25 -11.59 -7.06 0.62
N LEU A 26 -12.33 -7.63 -0.33
CA LEU A 26 -12.21 -7.31 -1.75
C LEU A 26 -12.59 -5.85 -2.04
N LEU A 27 -13.63 -5.33 -1.39
CA LEU A 27 -14.01 -3.92 -1.50
C LEU A 27 -12.93 -2.99 -0.96
N CYS A 28 -12.38 -3.30 0.21
CA CYS A 28 -11.31 -2.51 0.79
C CYS A 28 -10.02 -2.62 -0.04
N PHE A 29 -9.72 -3.77 -0.63
CA PHE A 29 -8.62 -3.91 -1.57
C PHE A 29 -8.81 -3.08 -2.84
N SER A 30 -10.01 -3.08 -3.42
CA SER A 30 -10.36 -2.19 -4.54
C SER A 30 -10.17 -0.71 -4.19
N ALA A 31 -10.51 -0.31 -2.96
CA ALA A 31 -10.27 1.04 -2.47
C ALA A 31 -8.76 1.35 -2.34
N VAL A 32 -7.96 0.41 -1.83
CA VAL A 32 -6.49 0.53 -1.78
C VAL A 32 -5.91 0.74 -3.18
N ILE A 33 -6.29 -0.08 -4.16
CA ILE A 33 -5.84 0.06 -5.56
C ILE A 33 -6.22 1.44 -6.11
N THR A 34 -7.46 1.88 -5.87
CA THR A 34 -7.94 3.18 -6.36
C THR A 34 -7.13 4.34 -5.79
N ILE A 35 -6.80 4.28 -4.50
CA ILE A 35 -5.97 5.31 -3.85
C ILE A 35 -4.54 5.25 -4.39
N LEU A 36 -3.96 4.06 -4.56
CA LEU A 36 -2.62 3.89 -5.11
C LEU A 36 -2.52 4.43 -6.54
N ASN A 37 -3.48 4.14 -7.42
CA ASN A 37 -3.47 4.66 -8.80
C ASN A 37 -3.43 6.20 -8.84
N ARG A 38 -4.14 6.88 -7.92
CA ARG A 38 -4.07 8.34 -7.81
C ARG A 38 -2.71 8.86 -7.32
N ILE A 39 -1.99 8.05 -6.53
CA ILE A 39 -0.63 8.37 -6.11
C ILE A 39 0.34 8.08 -7.27
N GLU A 40 0.10 7.02 -8.05
CA GLU A 40 0.89 6.64 -9.23
C GLU A 40 1.07 7.82 -10.17
N ASP A 41 -0.04 8.47 -10.55
CA ASP A 41 -0.07 9.62 -11.45
C ASP A 41 0.91 10.72 -11.01
N ILE A 42 1.04 10.94 -9.69
CA ILE A 42 1.95 11.93 -9.10
C ILE A 42 3.40 11.40 -9.09
N THR A 43 3.59 10.14 -8.71
CA THR A 43 4.93 9.55 -8.56
C THR A 43 5.62 9.24 -9.88
N GLU A 44 4.85 8.99 -10.96
CA GLU A 44 5.39 8.85 -12.32
C GLU A 44 5.94 10.19 -12.83
N GLU A 45 5.24 11.29 -12.56
CA GLU A 45 5.69 12.64 -12.88
C GLU A 45 7.01 12.97 -12.15
N GLU A 46 7.11 12.63 -10.87
CA GLU A 46 8.29 12.84 -10.03
C GLU A 46 9.38 11.75 -10.16
N LYS A 47 9.15 10.72 -10.98
CA LYS A 47 10.05 9.58 -11.21
C LYS A 47 10.56 8.92 -9.93
N ILE A 48 9.66 8.62 -8.98
CA ILE A 48 10.03 8.09 -7.68
C ILE A 48 10.23 6.56 -7.75
N PRO A 49 11.48 6.04 -7.72
CA PRO A 49 11.74 4.62 -7.99
C PRO A 49 11.30 3.71 -6.84
N ASN A 50 11.45 4.17 -5.61
CA ASN A 50 11.13 3.38 -4.41
C ASN A 50 9.63 3.19 -4.23
N TYR A 51 8.81 4.07 -4.81
CA TYR A 51 7.36 3.95 -4.77
C TYR A 51 6.88 2.67 -5.44
N VAL A 52 7.40 2.34 -6.63
CA VAL A 52 7.03 1.14 -7.39
C VAL A 52 7.30 -0.14 -6.58
N ILE A 53 8.42 -0.18 -5.87
CA ILE A 53 8.83 -1.32 -5.04
C ILE A 53 7.84 -1.49 -3.87
N TYR A 54 7.65 -0.44 -3.07
CA TYR A 54 6.79 -0.54 -1.89
C TYR A 54 5.30 -0.68 -2.23
N LYS A 55 4.86 -0.15 -3.38
CA LYS A 55 3.53 -0.40 -3.94
C LYS A 55 3.35 -1.89 -4.22
N LYS A 56 4.32 -2.53 -4.88
CA LYS A 56 4.26 -3.96 -5.20
C LYS A 56 4.17 -4.81 -3.93
N ASP A 57 5.03 -4.55 -2.93
CA ASP A 57 5.01 -5.26 -1.65
C ASP A 57 3.64 -5.16 -0.94
N LEU A 58 3.01 -3.98 -1.01
CA LEU A 58 1.68 -3.76 -0.45
C LEU A 58 0.61 -4.55 -1.20
N LEU A 59 0.60 -4.49 -2.54
CA LEU A 59 -0.40 -5.18 -3.37
C LEU A 59 -0.32 -6.70 -3.19
N GLU A 60 0.87 -7.29 -3.24
CA GLU A 60 1.05 -8.73 -3.03
C GLU A 60 0.52 -9.17 -1.66
N SER A 61 0.75 -8.37 -0.62
CA SER A 61 0.23 -8.64 0.72
C SER A 61 -1.30 -8.57 0.75
N CYS A 62 -1.90 -7.56 0.09
CA CYS A 62 -3.35 -7.40 0.04
C CYS A 62 -4.04 -8.50 -0.78
N GLU A 63 -3.47 -8.91 -1.91
CA GLU A 63 -3.98 -9.99 -2.77
C GLU A 63 -4.06 -11.32 -2.00
N LYS A 64 -3.00 -11.62 -1.26
CA LYS A 64 -2.92 -12.79 -0.37
C LYS A 64 -3.95 -12.74 0.76
N ILE A 65 -4.18 -11.57 1.38
CA ILE A 65 -5.23 -11.42 2.41
C ILE A 65 -6.64 -11.61 1.83
N CYS A 66 -6.83 -11.20 0.58
CA CYS A 66 -8.09 -11.35 -0.15
C CYS A 66 -8.28 -12.75 -0.76
N GLU A 67 -7.32 -13.66 -0.57
CA GLU A 67 -7.34 -15.02 -1.13
C GLU A 67 -7.48 -14.99 -2.66
N LEU A 68 -6.85 -14.00 -3.31
CA LEU A 68 -6.74 -13.91 -4.77
C LEU A 68 -5.56 -14.75 -5.28
N GLU A 69 -4.60 -15.02 -4.41
CA GLU A 69 -3.50 -15.96 -4.62
C GLU A 69 -3.53 -17.04 -3.54
N ASP A 70 -3.23 -18.28 -3.93
CA ASP A 70 -3.07 -19.39 -2.98
C ASP A 70 -1.87 -19.12 -2.07
N ASN A 71 -2.12 -18.96 -0.77
CA ASN A 71 -1.06 -18.86 0.22
C ASN A 71 -1.49 -19.50 1.55
N SER A 72 -0.50 -20.03 2.28
CA SER A 72 -0.69 -20.66 3.59
C SER A 72 -0.27 -19.78 4.77
N GLU A 73 0.04 -18.51 4.53
CA GLU A 73 0.43 -17.55 5.57
C GLU A 73 -0.79 -17.08 6.37
N ASP A 74 -0.56 -16.79 7.65
CA ASP A 74 -1.58 -16.22 8.53
C ASP A 74 -1.93 -14.79 8.08
N VAL A 75 -3.24 -14.47 8.06
CA VAL A 75 -3.75 -13.14 7.69
C VAL A 75 -3.13 -12.03 8.56
N GLY A 76 -2.86 -12.29 9.84
CA GLY A 76 -2.19 -11.33 10.71
C GLY A 76 -0.75 -11.03 10.28
N GLN A 77 0.00 -12.03 9.81
CA GLN A 77 1.35 -11.83 9.27
C GLN A 77 1.32 -11.01 7.98
N LEU A 78 0.38 -11.31 7.07
CA LEU A 78 0.20 -10.56 5.83
C LEU A 78 -0.18 -9.10 6.09
N ILE A 79 -1.05 -8.84 7.07
CA ILE A 79 -1.35 -7.47 7.53
C ILE A 79 -0.08 -6.79 8.04
N GLY A 80 0.75 -7.50 8.81
CA GLY A 80 2.05 -6.98 9.26
C GLY A 80 2.95 -6.54 8.09
N LYS A 81 3.06 -7.38 7.05
CA LYS A 81 3.83 -7.07 5.82
C LYS A 81 3.26 -5.85 5.09
N ALA A 82 1.94 -5.80 4.90
CA ALA A 82 1.26 -4.65 4.29
C ALA A 82 1.51 -3.35 5.06
N LEU A 83 1.46 -3.38 6.40
CA LEU A 83 1.74 -2.22 7.24
C LEU A 83 3.21 -1.75 7.15
N VAL A 84 4.16 -2.68 6.99
CA VAL A 84 5.57 -2.33 6.73
C VAL A 84 5.72 -1.65 5.38
N ALA A 85 5.09 -2.16 4.33
CA ALA A 85 5.10 -1.52 3.00
C ALA A 85 4.52 -0.10 3.05
N ILE A 86 3.39 0.10 3.76
CA ILE A 86 2.80 1.44 3.96
C ILE A 86 3.74 2.36 4.73
N ARG A 87 4.42 1.87 5.76
CA ARG A 87 5.42 2.67 6.49
C ARG A 87 6.57 3.09 5.57
N ASN A 88 7.02 2.20 4.69
CA ASN A 88 8.06 2.51 3.71
C ASN A 88 7.58 3.54 2.69
N LEU A 89 6.35 3.42 2.18
CA LEU A 89 5.70 4.44 1.36
C LEU A 89 5.66 5.80 2.08
N LYS A 90 5.31 5.85 3.37
CA LYS A 90 5.29 7.10 4.14
C LYS A 90 6.67 7.67 4.45
N SER A 91 7.74 6.91 4.22
CA SER A 91 9.08 7.31 4.61
C SER A 91 9.67 8.35 3.67
N TYR A 92 10.56 9.18 4.20
CA TYR A 92 11.40 10.06 3.38
C TYR A 92 12.22 9.26 2.36
N GLN A 93 12.59 8.00 2.63
CA GLN A 93 13.33 7.18 1.66
C GLN A 93 12.50 6.86 0.41
N CYS A 94 11.17 6.88 0.50
CA CYS A 94 10.30 6.72 -0.66
C CYS A 94 10.26 8.00 -1.49
N PHE A 95 9.90 9.14 -0.88
CA PHE A 95 9.60 10.38 -1.60
C PHE A 95 10.78 11.37 -1.73
N ASN A 96 11.92 11.12 -1.09
CA ASN A 96 13.11 11.96 -1.18
C ASN A 96 14.11 11.29 -2.13
N VAL A 97 13.91 11.49 -3.42
CA VAL A 97 14.94 11.23 -4.43
C VAL A 97 15.91 12.42 -4.31
N ASP A 98 17.06 12.20 -3.68
CA ASP A 98 18.09 13.17 -3.33
C ASP A 98 17.88 14.62 -3.80
N ASN A 99 17.81 15.54 -2.84
CA ASN A 99 18.26 16.93 -2.98
C ASN A 99 19.66 16.97 -3.62
N HIS A 100 19.73 16.96 -4.94
CA HIS A 100 20.81 17.56 -5.71
C HIS A 100 20.15 18.65 -6.56
N HIS A 101 20.41 19.90 -6.17
CA HIS A 101 19.95 21.18 -6.77
C HIS A 101 18.69 21.81 -6.16
N ILE A 102 18.85 22.36 -4.95
CA ILE A 102 18.47 23.76 -4.69
C ILE A 102 19.69 24.46 -4.09
#